data_AF-A0A1F6XN72-F1
#
_entry.id   AF-A0A1F6XN72-F1
#
_cell.length_a   1.000
_cell.length_b   1.000
_cell.length_c   1.000
_cell.angle_alpha   90.00
_cell.angle_beta   90.00
_cell.angle_gamma   90.00
#
_symmetry.space_group_name_H-M   'P 1'
#
loop_
_entity.id
_entity.type
_entity.pdbx_description
1 polymer ?
#
loop_
_entity_poly.entity_id
_entity_poly.type
_entity_poly.pdbx_seq_one_letter_code
_entity_poly.pdbx_strand_id
1 'polypeptide(L)'
;MKKYLGFSVGLFVVLAMTFIANTQTAKAEISASVEARIKAKADFKITRQALEAEIKTKREESKKKIEDLRAQIKTERDVMKAKMKEERIVGRERALHRFDGAVERMSNLTNKVEANITKLSGKGVDVTIAENLVATAELKLTGAKDKIAEANALLSASSDELTAENKTALRTLAKDIQALIKETHQALREAIKSLKDAVKIKMEAEMKVEAETL
;
A
#
# COMPACT_ATOMS: atom_id res chain seq x y z
N MET A 1 -46.42 -2.95 -59.81
CA MET A 1 -46.00 -2.62 -58.42
C MET A 1 -45.21 -3.78 -57.79
N LYS A 2 -43.94 -3.99 -58.15
CA LYS A 2 -43.07 -5.02 -57.53
C LYS A 2 -41.59 -4.68 -57.77
N LYS A 3 -41.00 -3.69 -57.08
CA LYS A 3 -39.54 -3.41 -57.19
C LYS A 3 -38.81 -2.93 -55.91
N TYR A 4 -39.42 -2.94 -54.72
CA TYR A 4 -38.77 -2.38 -53.51
C TYR A 4 -38.62 -3.34 -52.31
N LEU A 5 -38.79 -4.65 -52.49
CA LEU A 5 -38.74 -5.58 -51.35
C LEU A 5 -37.34 -6.13 -51.01
N GLY A 6 -36.31 -5.85 -51.80
CA GLY A 6 -34.96 -6.43 -51.62
C GLY A 6 -33.94 -5.56 -50.87
N PHE A 7 -34.24 -4.27 -50.63
CA PHE A 7 -33.22 -3.31 -50.16
C PHE A 7 -33.23 -3.07 -48.63
N SER A 8 -34.28 -3.47 -47.91
CA SER A 8 -34.37 -3.24 -46.45
C SER A 8 -33.70 -4.34 -45.61
N VAL A 9 -33.58 -5.57 -46.12
CA VAL A 9 -32.97 -6.70 -45.37
C VAL A 9 -31.44 -6.60 -45.36
N GLY A 10 -30.82 -6.12 -46.44
CA GLY A 10 -29.37 -5.94 -46.52
C GLY A 10 -28.83 -4.83 -45.58
N LEU A 11 -29.60 -3.76 -45.38
CA LEU A 11 -29.21 -2.64 -44.51
C LEU A 11 -29.18 -3.04 -43.02
N PHE A 12 -30.10 -3.93 -42.60
CA PHE A 12 -30.15 -4.43 -41.22
C PHE A 12 -29.00 -5.40 -40.90
N VAL A 13 -28.55 -6.20 -41.86
CA VAL A 13 -27.42 -7.14 -41.68
C VAL A 13 -26.08 -6.39 -41.58
N VAL A 14 -25.88 -5.35 -42.39
CA VAL A 14 -24.66 -4.52 -42.33
C VAL A 14 -24.59 -3.75 -41.00
N LEU A 15 -25.71 -3.20 -40.52
CA LEU A 15 -25.75 -2.51 -39.23
C LEU A 15 -25.46 -3.47 -38.06
N ALA A 16 -26.00 -4.70 -38.10
CA ALA A 16 -25.73 -5.73 -37.10
C ALA A 16 -24.25 -6.18 -37.10
N MET A 17 -23.62 -6.32 -38.27
CA MET A 17 -22.19 -6.65 -38.34
C MET A 17 -21.30 -5.51 -37.81
N THR A 18 -21.65 -4.25 -38.05
CA THR A 18 -20.91 -3.11 -37.47
C THR A 18 -21.07 -3.02 -35.94
N PHE A 19 -22.22 -3.42 -35.40
CA PHE A 19 -22.45 -3.47 -33.95
C PHE A 19 -21.69 -4.64 -33.27
N ILE A 20 -21.56 -5.78 -33.95
CA ILE A 20 -20.76 -6.93 -33.49
C ILE A 20 -19.26 -6.61 -33.53
N ALA A 21 -18.79 -5.91 -34.56
CA ALA A 21 -17.39 -5.48 -34.64
C ALA A 21 -17.00 -4.50 -33.52
N ASN A 22 -17.86 -3.53 -33.21
CA ASN A 22 -17.61 -2.54 -32.15
C ASN A 22 -17.64 -3.13 -30.73
N THR A 23 -18.38 -4.22 -30.52
CA THR A 23 -18.41 -4.93 -29.22
C THR A 23 -17.22 -5.87 -29.04
N GLN A 24 -16.65 -6.40 -30.13
CA GLN A 24 -15.41 -7.19 -30.07
C GLN A 24 -14.18 -6.32 -29.82
N THR A 25 -14.08 -5.14 -30.43
CA THR A 25 -13.00 -4.18 -30.16
C THR A 25 -13.05 -3.65 -28.73
N ALA A 26 -14.24 -3.27 -28.23
CA ALA A 26 -14.41 -2.86 -26.83
C ALA A 26 -14.08 -3.97 -25.83
N LYS A 27 -14.46 -5.23 -26.10
CA LYS A 27 -14.08 -6.37 -25.24
C LYS A 27 -12.58 -6.66 -25.27
N ALA A 28 -11.95 -6.53 -26.43
CA ALA A 28 -10.51 -6.70 -26.58
C ALA A 28 -9.73 -5.63 -25.80
N GLU A 29 -10.14 -4.37 -25.88
CA GLU A 29 -9.55 -3.26 -25.12
C GLU A 29 -9.72 -3.42 -23.60
N ILE A 30 -10.91 -3.87 -23.16
CA ILE A 30 -11.16 -4.18 -21.75
C ILE A 30 -10.28 -5.36 -21.28
N SER A 31 -10.15 -6.42 -22.08
CA SER A 31 -9.30 -7.57 -21.73
C SER A 31 -7.82 -7.21 -21.65
N ALA A 32 -7.32 -6.39 -22.59
CA ALA A 32 -5.96 -5.89 -22.57
C ALA A 32 -5.70 -4.94 -21.38
N SER A 33 -6.67 -4.10 -21.03
CA SER A 33 -6.63 -3.24 -19.84
C SER A 33 -6.57 -4.06 -18.55
N VAL A 34 -7.36 -5.14 -18.45
CA VAL A 34 -7.36 -6.04 -17.30
C VAL A 34 -6.02 -6.78 -17.17
N GLU A 35 -5.49 -7.31 -18.27
CA GLU A 35 -4.18 -7.97 -18.28
C GLU A 35 -3.04 -7.02 -17.91
N ALA A 36 -3.07 -5.78 -18.41
CA ALA A 36 -2.09 -4.76 -18.05
C ALA A 36 -2.17 -4.42 -16.55
N ARG A 37 -3.38 -4.33 -15.97
CA ARG A 37 -3.57 -4.11 -14.53
C ARG A 37 -3.11 -5.29 -13.69
N ILE A 38 -3.34 -6.53 -14.14
CA ILE A 38 -2.86 -7.73 -13.45
C ILE A 38 -1.33 -7.78 -13.45
N LYS A 39 -0.69 -7.53 -14.61
CA LYS A 39 0.77 -7.45 -14.70
C LYS A 39 1.33 -6.32 -13.82
N ALA A 40 0.76 -5.12 -13.89
CA ALA A 40 1.21 -4.01 -13.06
C ALA A 40 1.09 -4.32 -11.56
N LYS A 41 0.03 -5.01 -11.13
CA LYS A 41 -0.11 -5.50 -9.74
C LYS A 41 0.94 -6.54 -9.39
N ALA A 42 1.21 -7.50 -10.28
CA ALA A 42 2.21 -8.53 -10.06
C ALA A 42 3.63 -7.94 -9.98
N ASP A 43 3.99 -7.08 -10.92
CA ASP A 43 5.27 -6.39 -10.96
C ASP A 43 5.45 -5.51 -9.73
N PHE A 44 4.42 -4.74 -9.36
CA PHE A 44 4.42 -3.93 -8.14
C PHE A 44 4.68 -4.78 -6.90
N LYS A 45 4.00 -5.94 -6.79
CA LYS A 45 4.17 -6.88 -5.68
C LYS A 45 5.59 -7.47 -5.62
N ILE A 46 6.16 -7.81 -6.78
CA ILE A 46 7.54 -8.32 -6.87
C ILE A 46 8.54 -7.24 -6.47
N THR A 47 8.44 -6.03 -7.03
CA THR A 47 9.32 -4.91 -6.67
C THR A 47 9.22 -4.57 -5.20
N ARG A 48 8.02 -4.65 -4.63
CA ARG A 48 7.80 -4.47 -3.20
C ARG A 48 8.48 -5.54 -2.37
N GLN A 49 8.35 -6.82 -2.73
CA GLN A 49 8.97 -7.91 -1.98
C GLN A 49 10.50 -7.78 -1.97
N ALA A 50 11.09 -7.41 -3.10
CA ALA A 50 12.52 -7.15 -3.20
C ALA A 50 12.94 -5.96 -2.31
N LEU A 51 12.21 -4.85 -2.36
CA LEU A 51 12.46 -3.68 -1.53
C LEU A 51 12.26 -3.97 -0.04
N GLU A 52 11.22 -4.71 0.34
CA GLU A 52 10.99 -5.14 1.72
C GLU A 52 12.12 -6.03 2.24
N ALA A 53 12.68 -6.90 1.41
CA ALA A 53 13.84 -7.72 1.77
C ALA A 53 15.08 -6.85 2.00
N GLU A 54 15.37 -5.90 1.12
CA GLU A 54 16.50 -4.97 1.26
C GLU A 54 16.36 -4.06 2.49
N ILE A 55 15.15 -3.58 2.77
CA ILE A 55 14.87 -2.82 3.99
C ILE A 55 15.11 -3.69 5.22
N LYS A 56 14.66 -4.93 5.18
CA LYS A 56 14.81 -5.87 6.29
C LYS A 56 16.29 -6.14 6.59
N THR A 57 17.11 -6.38 5.58
CA THR A 57 18.56 -6.58 5.76
C THR A 57 19.23 -5.34 6.34
N LYS A 58 18.98 -4.14 5.78
CA LYS A 58 19.53 -2.87 6.31
C LYS A 58 19.13 -2.63 7.76
N ARG A 59 17.91 -3.01 8.14
CA ARG A 59 17.42 -2.90 9.52
C ARG A 59 18.12 -3.87 10.45
N GLU A 60 18.28 -5.12 10.07
CA GLU A 60 18.97 -6.13 10.88
C GLU A 60 20.43 -5.75 11.10
N GLU A 61 21.12 -5.29 10.05
CA GLU A 61 22.49 -4.79 10.16
C GLU A 61 22.60 -3.59 11.09
N SER A 62 21.68 -2.63 10.98
CA SER A 62 21.66 -1.45 11.85
C SER A 62 21.34 -1.82 13.30
N LYS A 63 20.41 -2.76 13.54
CA LYS A 63 20.12 -3.26 14.89
C LYS A 63 21.34 -3.89 15.53
N LYS A 64 22.06 -4.73 14.78
CA LYS A 64 23.29 -5.34 15.27
C LYS A 64 24.34 -4.29 15.63
N LYS A 65 24.53 -3.28 14.78
CA LYS A 65 25.44 -2.16 15.08
C LYS A 65 25.02 -1.42 16.35
N ILE A 66 23.73 -1.16 16.55
CA ILE A 66 23.24 -0.52 17.79
C ILE A 66 23.48 -1.39 19.02
N GLU A 67 23.31 -2.70 18.93
CA GLU A 67 23.63 -3.65 20.00
C GLU A 67 25.13 -3.63 20.33
N ASP A 68 25.98 -3.66 19.31
CA ASP A 68 27.43 -3.56 19.46
C ASP A 68 27.82 -2.22 20.12
N LEU A 69 27.17 -1.12 19.75
CA LEU A 69 27.38 0.18 20.39
C LEU A 69 26.98 0.20 21.86
N ARG A 70 25.86 -0.43 22.21
CA ARG A 70 25.47 -0.58 23.62
C ARG A 70 26.52 -1.36 24.40
N ALA A 71 27.07 -2.43 23.82
CA ALA A 71 28.12 -3.21 24.45
C ALA A 71 29.39 -2.38 24.67
N GLN A 72 29.81 -1.60 23.66
CA GLN A 72 30.96 -0.70 23.77
C GLN A 72 30.78 0.38 24.84
N ILE A 73 29.61 1.00 24.92
CA ILE A 73 29.30 2.04 25.94
C ILE A 73 29.41 1.47 27.36
N LYS A 74 28.98 0.23 27.60
CA LYS A 74 29.10 -0.42 28.92
C LYS A 74 30.54 -0.63 29.38
N THR A 75 31.51 -0.62 28.46
CA THR A 75 32.94 -0.74 28.78
C THR A 75 33.62 0.61 29.05
N GLU A 76 32.90 1.73 28.87
CA GLU A 76 33.44 3.08 29.04
C GLU A 76 33.64 3.41 30.54
N ARG A 77 34.88 3.77 30.92
CA ARG A 77 35.25 4.06 32.33
C ARG A 77 34.50 5.25 32.94
N ASP A 78 34.08 6.19 32.10
CA ASP A 78 33.39 7.41 32.52
C ASP A 78 31.89 7.12 32.68
N VAL A 79 31.50 6.56 33.84
CA VAL A 79 30.14 6.06 34.13
C VAL A 79 29.04 7.08 33.79
N MET A 80 29.30 8.37 34.02
CA MET A 80 28.33 9.44 33.72
C MET A 80 28.14 9.64 32.20
N LYS A 81 29.23 9.64 31.42
CA LYS A 81 29.16 9.75 29.95
C LYS A 81 28.56 8.49 29.33
N ALA A 82 28.92 7.32 29.87
CA ALA A 82 28.38 6.04 29.46
C ALA A 82 26.85 6.00 29.65
N LYS A 83 26.35 6.37 30.83
CA LYS A 83 24.90 6.45 31.11
C LYS A 83 24.17 7.42 30.19
N MET A 84 24.73 8.61 29.95
CA MET A 84 24.11 9.59 29.04
C MET A 84 24.04 9.08 27.59
N LYS A 85 25.08 8.39 27.10
CA LYS A 85 25.09 7.79 25.77
C LYS A 85 24.10 6.62 25.68
N GLU A 86 24.04 5.77 26.71
CA GLU A 86 23.13 4.64 26.79
C GLU A 86 21.66 5.11 26.79
N GLU A 87 21.29 6.04 27.67
CA GLU A 87 19.92 6.59 27.72
C GLU A 87 19.51 7.24 26.40
N ARG A 88 20.44 7.93 25.72
CA ARG A 88 20.21 8.54 24.41
C ARG A 88 19.90 7.49 23.34
N ILE A 89 20.69 6.42 23.27
CA ILE A 89 20.51 5.35 22.28
C ILE A 89 19.24 4.56 22.61
N VAL A 90 19.07 4.14 23.86
CA VAL A 90 17.90 3.36 24.32
C VAL A 90 16.60 4.14 24.10
N GLY A 91 16.56 5.43 24.42
CA GLY A 91 15.37 6.25 24.25
C GLY A 91 14.95 6.38 22.77
N ARG A 92 15.92 6.55 21.87
CA ARG A 92 15.66 6.71 20.43
C ARG A 92 15.34 5.37 19.77
N GLU A 93 15.99 4.30 20.17
CA GLU A 93 15.66 2.94 19.73
C GLU A 93 14.26 2.53 20.19
N ARG A 94 13.88 2.86 21.42
CA ARG A 94 12.50 2.65 21.90
C ARG A 94 11.49 3.44 21.07
N ALA A 95 11.82 4.64 20.61
CA ALA A 95 10.96 5.38 19.68
C ALA A 95 10.83 4.68 18.32
N LEU A 96 11.93 4.21 17.73
CA LEU A 96 11.90 3.46 16.48
C LEU A 96 11.14 2.13 16.60
N HIS A 97 11.26 1.45 17.73
CA HIS A 97 10.48 0.24 18.04
C HIS A 97 8.97 0.52 18.08
N ARG A 98 8.53 1.69 18.55
CA ARG A 98 7.11 2.08 18.51
C ARG A 98 6.62 2.27 17.07
N PHE A 99 7.47 2.78 16.19
CA PHE A 99 7.15 2.88 14.77
C PHE A 99 7.10 1.51 14.09
N ASP A 100 8.01 0.58 14.42
CA ASP A 100 7.93 -0.80 13.94
C ASP A 100 6.59 -1.45 14.32
N GLY A 101 6.18 -1.33 15.59
CA GLY A 101 4.87 -1.84 16.01
C GLY A 101 3.69 -1.15 15.31
N ALA A 102 3.82 0.12 14.94
CA ALA A 102 2.80 0.83 14.17
C ALA A 102 2.75 0.34 12.71
N VAL A 103 3.90 0.11 12.09
CA VAL A 103 4.02 -0.50 10.74
C VAL A 103 3.40 -1.89 10.73
N GLU A 104 3.65 -2.71 11.74
CA GLU A 104 3.06 -4.05 11.86
C GLU A 104 1.53 -3.98 11.95
N ARG A 105 0.99 -3.10 12.80
CA ARG A 105 -0.47 -2.88 12.89
C ARG A 105 -1.07 -2.46 11.55
N MET A 106 -0.40 -1.56 10.81
CA MET A 106 -0.87 -1.12 9.50
C MET A 106 -0.80 -2.24 8.47
N SER A 107 0.27 -3.03 8.46
CA SER A 107 0.40 -4.20 7.59
C SER A 107 -0.71 -5.22 7.83
N ASN A 108 -1.04 -5.49 9.10
CA ASN A 108 -2.14 -6.38 9.47
C ASN A 108 -3.50 -5.83 9.03
N LEU A 109 -3.69 -4.51 9.07
CA LEU A 109 -4.90 -3.87 8.56
C LEU A 109 -4.99 -3.96 7.03
N THR A 110 -3.89 -3.71 6.31
CA THR A 110 -3.80 -3.88 4.85
C THR A 110 -4.24 -5.28 4.44
N ASN A 111 -3.66 -6.32 5.05
CA ASN A 111 -4.00 -7.72 4.75
C ASN A 111 -5.50 -8.02 4.97
N LYS A 112 -6.10 -7.44 6.01
CA LYS A 112 -7.55 -7.59 6.28
C LYS A 112 -8.40 -6.90 5.21
N VAL A 113 -7.99 -5.72 4.75
CA VAL A 113 -8.70 -4.99 3.70
C VAL A 113 -8.58 -5.73 2.37
N GLU A 114 -7.40 -6.23 2.00
CA GLU A 114 -7.18 -7.06 0.81
C GLU A 114 -8.02 -8.35 0.81
N ALA A 115 -8.11 -9.01 1.96
CA ALA A 115 -8.96 -10.19 2.12
C ALA A 115 -10.45 -9.85 1.88
N ASN A 116 -10.91 -8.67 2.33
CA ASN A 116 -12.27 -8.20 2.08
C ASN A 116 -12.49 -7.78 0.62
N ILE A 117 -11.52 -7.12 -0.02
CA ILE A 117 -11.53 -6.82 -1.46
C ILE A 117 -11.73 -8.13 -2.25
N THR A 118 -10.95 -9.16 -1.95
CA THR A 118 -11.05 -10.47 -2.62
C THR A 118 -12.44 -11.09 -2.44
N LYS A 119 -12.95 -11.10 -1.20
CA LYS A 119 -14.29 -11.64 -0.89
C LYS A 119 -15.41 -10.88 -1.60
N LEU A 120 -15.33 -9.55 -1.66
CA LEU A 120 -16.38 -8.71 -2.26
C LEU A 120 -16.32 -8.72 -3.79
N SER A 121 -15.13 -8.74 -4.36
CA SER A 121 -14.92 -8.94 -5.80
C SER A 121 -15.51 -10.28 -6.27
N GLY A 122 -15.30 -11.36 -5.51
CA GLY A 122 -15.92 -12.66 -5.79
C GLY A 122 -17.45 -12.67 -5.71
N LYS A 123 -18.05 -11.67 -5.05
CA LYS A 123 -19.49 -11.44 -5.02
C LYS A 123 -19.95 -10.46 -6.09
N GLY A 124 -19.10 -10.03 -7.00
CA GLY A 124 -19.42 -9.06 -8.06
C GLY A 124 -19.56 -7.61 -7.58
N VAL A 125 -19.01 -7.26 -6.42
CA VAL A 125 -18.92 -5.85 -5.98
C VAL A 125 -17.77 -5.18 -6.71
N ASP A 126 -17.97 -3.95 -7.21
CA ASP A 126 -16.87 -3.16 -7.75
C ASP A 126 -15.93 -2.71 -6.64
N VAL A 127 -14.71 -3.23 -6.66
CA VAL A 127 -13.67 -2.97 -5.66
C VAL A 127 -12.59 -2.02 -6.15
N THR A 128 -12.74 -1.45 -7.35
CA THR A 128 -11.67 -0.68 -8.04
C THR A 128 -11.09 0.44 -7.18
N ILE A 129 -11.96 1.21 -6.51
CA ILE A 129 -11.54 2.32 -5.65
C ILE A 129 -10.74 1.81 -4.44
N ALA A 130 -11.22 0.73 -3.81
CA ALA A 130 -10.58 0.14 -2.65
C ALA A 130 -9.19 -0.40 -2.98
N GLU A 131 -9.03 -1.04 -4.15
CA GLU A 131 -7.73 -1.55 -4.62
C GLU A 131 -6.69 -0.43 -4.79
N ASN A 132 -7.09 0.70 -5.40
CA ASN A 132 -6.20 1.84 -5.60
C ASN A 132 -5.79 2.47 -4.26
N LEU A 133 -6.71 2.55 -3.31
CA LEU A 133 -6.45 3.07 -1.96
C LEU A 133 -5.55 2.14 -1.15
N VAL A 134 -5.69 0.82 -1.30
CA VAL A 134 -4.76 -0.15 -0.72
C VAL A 134 -3.37 0.00 -1.31
N ALA A 135 -3.23 0.11 -2.64
CA ALA A 135 -1.92 0.35 -3.28
C ALA A 135 -1.26 1.64 -2.75
N THR A 136 -2.05 2.71 -2.57
CA THR A 136 -1.59 3.96 -1.95
C THR A 136 -1.11 3.74 -0.51
N ALA A 137 -1.86 3.00 0.29
CA ALA A 137 -1.49 2.67 1.66
C ALA A 137 -0.18 1.88 1.71
N GLU A 138 0.02 0.92 0.81
CA GLU A 138 1.24 0.11 0.74
C GLU A 138 2.47 0.91 0.36
N LEU A 139 2.34 1.83 -0.60
CA LEU A 139 3.40 2.77 -0.96
C LEU A 139 3.84 3.61 0.24
N LYS A 140 2.87 4.19 0.97
CA LYS A 140 3.13 5.02 2.16
C LYS A 140 3.74 4.19 3.29
N LEU A 141 3.26 2.97 3.50
CA LEU A 141 3.79 2.06 4.51
C LEU A 141 5.23 1.65 4.20
N THR A 142 5.56 1.43 2.93
CA THR A 142 6.92 1.14 2.47
C THR A 142 7.84 2.33 2.70
N GLY A 143 7.40 3.55 2.35
CA GLY A 143 8.16 4.76 2.67
C GLY A 143 8.40 4.93 4.18
N ALA A 144 7.42 4.58 5.03
CA ALA A 144 7.63 4.58 6.48
C ALA A 144 8.68 3.54 6.89
N LYS A 145 8.69 2.37 6.25
CA LYS A 145 9.67 1.32 6.51
C LYS A 145 11.10 1.79 6.16
N ASP A 146 11.25 2.45 5.02
CA ASP A 146 12.52 3.04 4.55
C ASP A 146 13.04 4.09 5.52
N LYS A 147 12.19 5.03 5.93
CA LYS A 147 12.57 6.12 6.84
C LYS A 147 12.98 5.61 8.23
N ILE A 148 12.36 4.52 8.72
CA ILE A 148 12.81 3.84 9.93
C ILE A 148 14.19 3.21 9.73
N ALA A 149 14.47 2.62 8.57
CA ALA A 149 15.80 2.07 8.27
C ALA A 149 16.87 3.17 8.21
N GLU A 150 16.56 4.30 7.57
CA GLU A 150 17.42 5.49 7.53
C GLU A 150 17.71 6.03 8.94
N ALA A 151 16.68 6.11 9.80
CA ALA A 151 16.85 6.56 11.18
C ALA A 151 17.71 5.58 12.01
N ASN A 152 17.55 4.27 11.81
CA ASN A 152 18.40 3.26 12.45
C ASN A 152 19.86 3.36 11.98
N ALA A 153 20.10 3.56 10.68
CA ALA A 153 21.44 3.74 10.14
C ALA A 153 22.12 4.99 10.70
N LEU A 154 21.39 6.10 10.79
CA LEU A 154 21.90 7.36 11.36
C LEU A 154 22.24 7.23 12.85
N LEU A 155 21.42 6.50 13.63
CA LEU A 155 21.72 6.17 15.02
C LEU A 155 22.97 5.31 15.15
N SER A 156 23.08 4.27 14.31
CA SER A 156 24.21 3.34 14.30
C SER A 156 25.52 4.02 13.93
N ALA A 157 25.48 5.04 13.08
CA ALA A 157 26.66 5.82 12.69
C ALA A 157 27.05 6.89 13.72
N SER A 158 26.18 7.20 14.69
CA SER A 158 26.39 8.29 15.67
C SER A 158 26.76 7.76 17.06
N SER A 159 27.69 6.81 17.11
CA SER A 159 28.13 6.08 18.31
C SER A 159 28.69 6.98 19.41
N ASP A 160 29.61 7.87 19.03
CA ASP A 160 30.34 8.70 19.98
C ASP A 160 29.52 9.93 20.37
N GLU A 161 29.10 10.70 19.37
CA GLU A 161 28.32 11.91 19.58
C GLU A 161 27.28 12.13 18.48
N LEU A 162 26.12 12.62 18.90
CA LEU A 162 25.06 13.03 17.99
C LEU A 162 25.18 14.54 17.79
N THR A 163 25.72 14.93 16.64
CA THR A 163 25.82 16.33 16.23
C THR A 163 24.44 17.01 16.25
N ALA A 164 24.40 18.34 16.34
CA ALA A 164 23.14 19.08 16.27
C ALA A 164 22.36 18.75 14.98
N GLU A 165 23.09 18.54 13.87
CA GLU A 165 22.56 18.13 12.58
C GLU A 165 21.90 16.75 12.64
N ASN A 166 22.58 15.73 13.18
CA ASN A 166 22.03 14.37 13.32
C ASN A 166 20.79 14.35 14.24
N LYS A 167 20.77 15.21 15.27
CA LYS A 167 19.59 15.35 16.15
C LYS A 167 18.41 15.93 15.38
N THR A 168 18.63 16.92 14.54
CA THR A 168 17.60 17.54 13.69
C THR A 168 17.11 16.55 12.65
N ALA A 169 18.02 15.86 11.95
CA ALA A 169 17.69 14.82 10.98
C ALA A 169 16.81 13.72 11.58
N LEU A 170 17.17 13.18 12.76
CA LEU A 170 16.35 12.17 13.44
C LEU A 170 14.95 12.68 13.84
N ARG A 171 14.81 13.96 14.20
CA ARG A 171 13.49 14.55 14.48
C ARG A 171 12.67 14.69 13.22
N THR A 172 13.28 15.08 12.11
CA THR A 172 12.62 15.14 10.79
C THR A 172 12.16 13.76 10.36
N LEU A 173 13.05 12.76 10.40
CA LEU A 173 12.71 11.37 10.10
C LEU A 173 11.55 10.85 10.96
N ALA A 174 11.55 11.15 12.27
CA ALA A 174 10.44 10.77 13.14
C ALA A 174 9.10 11.40 12.73
N LYS A 175 9.10 12.68 12.31
CA LYS A 175 7.89 13.35 11.80
C LYS A 175 7.43 12.74 10.49
N ASP A 176 8.35 12.45 9.58
CA ASP A 176 8.04 11.85 8.29
C ASP A 176 7.44 10.44 8.46
N ILE A 177 8.03 9.62 9.32
CA ILE A 177 7.50 8.29 9.67
C ILE A 177 6.08 8.42 10.23
N GLN A 178 5.85 9.35 11.15
CA GLN A 178 4.51 9.59 11.72
C GLN A 178 3.50 10.02 10.65
N ALA A 179 3.89 10.93 9.75
CA ALA A 179 3.05 11.38 8.64
C ALA A 179 2.68 10.21 7.72
N LEU A 180 3.66 9.42 7.29
CA LEU A 180 3.46 8.27 6.41
C LEU A 180 2.57 7.21 7.04
N ILE A 181 2.72 6.91 8.34
CA ILE A 181 1.83 6.00 9.07
C ILE A 181 0.41 6.55 9.13
N LYS A 182 0.23 7.86 9.37
CA LYS A 182 -1.09 8.50 9.40
C LYS A 182 -1.77 8.44 8.03
N GLU A 183 -1.03 8.72 6.97
CA GLU A 183 -1.52 8.67 5.59
C GLU A 183 -1.86 7.24 5.16
N THR A 184 -1.05 6.25 5.57
CA THR A 184 -1.37 4.82 5.41
C THR A 184 -2.71 4.49 6.05
N HIS A 185 -2.90 4.87 7.31
CA HIS A 185 -4.14 4.63 8.03
C HIS A 185 -5.34 5.32 7.37
N GLN A 186 -5.17 6.56 6.89
CA GLN A 186 -6.22 7.29 6.20
C GLN A 186 -6.63 6.59 4.90
N ALA A 187 -5.67 6.20 4.06
CA ALA A 187 -5.94 5.47 2.83
C ALA A 187 -6.67 4.15 3.10
N LEU A 188 -6.29 3.40 4.14
CA LEU A 188 -6.99 2.17 4.53
C LEU A 188 -8.42 2.43 5.03
N ARG A 189 -8.64 3.53 5.77
CA ARG A 189 -9.98 3.92 6.21
C ARG A 189 -10.88 4.29 5.02
N GLU A 190 -10.33 5.02 4.05
CA GLU A 190 -11.02 5.37 2.82
C GLU A 190 -11.32 4.13 1.97
N ALA A 191 -10.37 3.18 1.90
CA ALA A 191 -10.59 1.90 1.22
C ALA A 191 -11.77 1.15 1.83
N ILE A 192 -11.82 1.02 3.17
CA ILE A 192 -12.93 0.40 3.88
C ILE A 192 -14.25 1.14 3.61
N LYS A 193 -14.24 2.48 3.59
CA LYS A 193 -15.43 3.26 3.26
C LYS A 193 -15.92 2.95 1.84
N SER A 194 -15.02 2.99 0.86
CA SER A 194 -15.38 2.70 -0.54
C SER A 194 -15.96 1.29 -0.72
N LEU A 195 -15.45 0.29 0.01
CA LEU A 195 -16.03 -1.05 0.01
C LEU A 195 -17.45 -1.08 0.56
N LYS A 196 -17.74 -0.35 1.65
CA LYS A 196 -19.09 -0.27 2.21
C LYS A 196 -20.06 0.40 1.24
N ASP A 197 -19.64 1.49 0.62
CA ASP A 197 -20.45 2.24 -0.34
C ASP A 197 -20.74 1.36 -1.57
N ALA A 198 -19.74 0.64 -2.09
CA ALA A 198 -19.91 -0.27 -3.22
C ALA A 198 -20.85 -1.45 -2.91
N VAL A 199 -20.76 -2.03 -1.70
CA VAL A 199 -21.69 -3.08 -1.24
C VAL A 199 -23.13 -2.54 -1.20
N LYS A 200 -23.32 -1.33 -0.65
CA LYS A 200 -24.65 -0.71 -0.56
C LYS A 200 -25.26 -0.49 -1.94
N ILE A 201 -24.48 0.05 -2.89
CA ILE A 201 -24.91 0.26 -4.27
C ILE A 201 -25.34 -1.07 -4.92
N LYS A 202 -24.57 -2.14 -4.70
CA LYS A 202 -24.91 -3.46 -5.24
C LYS A 202 -26.23 -4.00 -4.68
N MET A 203 -26.43 -3.90 -3.36
CA MET A 203 -27.67 -4.34 -2.73
C MET A 203 -28.89 -3.55 -3.23
N GLU A 204 -28.76 -2.24 -3.39
CA GLU A 204 -29.84 -1.40 -3.93
C GLU A 204 -30.16 -1.76 -5.39
N ALA A 205 -29.16 -2.12 -6.19
CA ALA A 205 -29.36 -2.59 -7.55
C ALA A 205 -30.08 -3.96 -7.59
N GLU A 206 -29.67 -4.91 -6.74
CA GLU A 206 -30.31 -6.23 -6.64
C GLU A 206 -31.79 -6.11 -6.21
N MET A 207 -32.09 -5.27 -5.22
CA MET A 207 -33.47 -5.03 -4.78
C MET A 207 -34.37 -4.41 -5.86
N LYS A 208 -33.83 -3.51 -6.69
CA LYS A 208 -34.60 -2.92 -7.80
C LYS A 208 -34.91 -3.94 -8.88
N VAL A 209 -33.95 -4.79 -9.21
CA VAL A 209 -34.15 -5.88 -10.18
C VAL A 209 -35.23 -6.84 -9.68
N GLU A 210 -35.20 -7.23 -8.40
CA GLU A 210 -36.24 -8.10 -7.81
C GLU A 210 -37.64 -7.45 -7.87
N ALA A 211 -37.74 -6.15 -7.57
CA ALA A 211 -39.01 -5.41 -7.62
C ALA A 211 -39.58 -5.22 -9.04
N GLU A 212 -38.74 -5.21 -10.08
CA GLU A 212 -39.17 -5.11 -11.49
C GLU A 212 -39.57 -6.48 -12.09
N THR A 213 -39.19 -7.58 -11.43
CA THR A 213 -39.48 -8.95 -11.87
C THR A 213 -40.73 -9.58 -11.23
N LEU A 214 -41.40 -8.87 -10.32
CA LEU A 214 -42.66 -9.26 -9.65
C LEU A 214 -43.85 -8.49 -10.24
#